data_AF-A0A934ITM1-F1
#
_entry.id   AF-A0A934ITM1-F1
#
_cell.length_a   1.000
_cell.length_b   1.000
_cell.length_c   1.000
_cell.angle_alpha   90.00
_cell.angle_beta   90.00
_cell.angle_gamma   90.00
#
_symmetry.space_group_name_H-M   'P 1'
#
loop_
_entity.id
_entity.type
_entity.pdbx_description
1 polymer ?
#
loop_
_entity_poly.entity_id
_entity_poly.type
_entity_poly.pdbx_seq_one_letter_code
_entity_poly.pdbx_strand_id
1 'polypeptide(L)'
;MSLFHPDNATLSDRHNTVYARFEFARTVVDFLAAFCFVAGSILYFYPSLTTGGTWLFLIGSILFALKPTIKLCREIALRRMDVRAELPRP
;
A
#
# COMPACT_ATOMS: atom_id res chain seq x y z
N MET A 1 17.05 25.84 9.17
CA MET A 1 17.75 24.59 8.85
C MET A 1 18.45 24.07 10.09
N SER A 2 17.91 23.04 10.72
CA SER A 2 18.65 22.15 11.62
C SER A 2 18.00 20.79 11.52
N LEU A 3 18.47 20.01 10.54
CA LEU A 3 17.92 18.71 10.12
C LEU A 3 18.56 17.53 10.86
N PHE A 4 19.41 17.78 11.87
CA PHE A 4 20.19 16.77 12.55
C PHE A 4 20.28 17.08 14.06
N HIS A 5 19.17 16.93 14.78
CA HIS A 5 19.21 16.78 16.24
C HIS A 5 19.18 15.27 16.57
N PRO A 6 20.16 14.74 17.34
CA PRO A 6 20.26 13.31 17.67
C PRO A 6 19.04 12.77 18.42
N ASP A 7 18.28 13.65 19.09
CA ASP A 7 17.08 13.28 19.85
C ASP A 7 15.84 13.00 18.97
N ASN A 8 15.86 13.33 17.67
CA ASN A 8 14.82 12.93 16.72
C ASN A 8 14.81 11.42 16.42
N ALA A 9 15.87 10.69 16.78
CA ALA A 9 15.91 9.24 16.62
C ALA A 9 14.76 8.54 17.36
N THR A 10 14.30 9.11 18.48
CA THR A 10 13.19 8.54 19.29
C THR A 10 11.79 8.91 18.82
N LEU A 11 11.65 9.94 17.96
CA LEU A 11 10.38 10.25 17.26
C LEU A 11 10.19 9.39 16.00
N SER A 12 11.27 8.76 15.53
CA SER A 12 11.35 8.06 14.23
C SER A 12 10.89 6.60 14.26
N ASP A 13 11.05 5.88 15.37
CA ASP A 13 10.75 4.44 15.41
C ASP A 13 9.27 4.11 15.14
N ARG A 14 8.36 4.93 15.67
CA ARG A 14 6.91 4.74 15.47
C ARG A 14 6.47 5.12 14.06
N HIS A 15 7.06 6.18 13.49
CA HIS A 15 6.86 6.59 12.09
C HIS A 15 7.34 5.52 11.11
N ASN A 16 8.54 4.97 11.35
CA ASN A 16 9.15 3.99 10.49
C ASN A 16 8.38 2.66 10.49
N THR A 17 7.87 2.24 11.66
CA THR A 17 7.08 1.01 11.78
C THR A 17 5.74 1.11 11.05
N VAL A 18 5.06 2.25 11.12
CA VAL A 18 3.79 2.47 10.39
C VAL A 18 4.06 2.54 8.88
N TYR A 19 5.10 3.26 8.46
CA TYR A 19 5.50 3.36 7.07
C TYR A 19 5.82 1.99 6.46
N ALA A 20 6.64 1.18 7.15
CA ALA A 20 7.03 -0.15 6.70
C ALA A 20 5.83 -1.09 6.51
N ARG A 21 4.83 -1.02 7.39
CA ARG A 21 3.61 -1.84 7.29
C ARG A 21 2.76 -1.45 6.07
N PHE A 22 2.63 -0.16 5.76
CA PHE A 22 1.88 0.30 4.59
C PHE A 22 2.59 -0.05 3.28
N GLU A 23 3.92 0.09 3.22
CA GLU A 23 4.70 -0.34 2.05
C GLU A 23 4.62 -1.86 1.86
N PHE A 24 4.77 -2.65 2.93
CA PHE A 24 4.61 -4.10 2.84
C PHE A 24 3.20 -4.51 2.37
N ALA A 25 2.16 -3.93 2.94
CA ALA A 25 0.78 -4.21 2.52
C ALA A 25 0.54 -3.85 1.05
N ARG A 26 1.10 -2.72 0.58
CA ARG A 26 1.06 -2.33 -0.84
C ARG A 26 1.75 -3.37 -1.70
N THR A 27 2.98 -3.77 -1.36
CA THR A 27 3.73 -4.76 -2.14
C THR A 27 2.98 -6.09 -2.22
N VAL A 28 2.37 -6.54 -1.12
CA VAL A 28 1.55 -7.76 -1.11
C VAL A 28 0.36 -7.63 -2.08
N VAL A 29 -0.39 -6.53 -2.01
CA VAL A 29 -1.53 -6.29 -2.91
C VAL A 29 -1.08 -6.22 -4.38
N ASP A 30 0.08 -5.63 -4.66
CA ASP A 30 0.65 -5.54 -5.99
C ASP A 30 0.97 -6.93 -6.58
N PHE A 31 1.61 -7.79 -5.78
CA PHE A 31 1.91 -9.16 -6.18
C PHE A 31 0.65 -9.99 -6.38
N LEU A 32 -0.36 -9.86 -5.51
CA LEU A 32 -1.63 -10.54 -5.67
C LEU A 32 -2.36 -10.10 -6.94
N ALA A 33 -2.40 -8.80 -7.22
CA ALA A 33 -2.98 -8.27 -8.46
C ALA A 33 -2.26 -8.82 -9.69
N ALA A 34 -0.93 -8.78 -9.70
CA ALA A 34 -0.13 -9.32 -10.79
C ALA A 34 -0.36 -10.82 -11.00
N PHE A 35 -0.40 -11.61 -9.92
CA PHE A 35 -0.68 -13.04 -10.00
C PHE A 35 -2.07 -13.32 -10.57
N CYS A 36 -3.10 -12.60 -10.11
CA CYS A 36 -4.44 -12.70 -10.66
C CYS A 36 -4.48 -12.38 -12.16
N PHE A 37 -3.81 -11.32 -12.61
CA PHE A 37 -3.76 -10.98 -14.03
C PHE A 37 -3.04 -12.03 -14.87
N VAL A 38 -1.87 -12.51 -14.44
CA VAL A 38 -1.12 -13.54 -15.16
C VAL A 38 -1.91 -14.84 -15.22
N ALA A 39 -2.46 -15.30 -14.10
CA ALA A 39 -3.28 -16.50 -14.05
C ALA A 39 -4.54 -16.34 -14.92
N GLY A 40 -5.21 -15.19 -14.85
CA GLY A 40 -6.36 -14.85 -15.70
C GLY A 40 -6.00 -14.91 -17.18
N SER A 41 -4.87 -14.31 -17.58
CA SER A 41 -4.37 -14.36 -18.96
C SER A 41 -4.12 -15.79 -19.44
N ILE A 42 -3.59 -16.65 -18.57
CA ILE A 42 -3.39 -18.07 -18.89
C ILE A 42 -4.73 -18.77 -19.14
N LEU A 43 -5.74 -18.51 -18.30
CA LEU A 43 -7.08 -19.11 -18.48
C LEU A 43 -7.74 -18.71 -19.79
N TYR A 44 -7.47 -17.49 -20.30
CA TYR A 44 -8.00 -17.03 -21.59
C TYR A 44 -7.48 -17.81 -22.81
N PHE A 45 -6.41 -18.62 -22.68
CA PHE A 45 -6.01 -19.56 -23.74
C PHE A 45 -6.98 -20.74 -23.90
N TYR A 46 -7.87 -20.97 -22.93
CA TYR A 46 -8.80 -22.09 -22.94
C TYR A 46 -10.24 -21.55 -22.93
N PRO A 47 -11.00 -21.71 -24.04
CA PRO A 47 -12.38 -21.18 -24.13
C PRO A 47 -13.32 -21.65 -23.01
N SER A 48 -13.11 -22.87 -22.48
CA SER A 48 -13.88 -23.42 -21.36
C SER A 48 -13.59 -22.75 -20.00
N LEU A 49 -12.45 -22.08 -19.85
CA LEU A 49 -12.01 -21.45 -18.60
C LEU A 49 -12.18 -19.92 -18.61
N THR A 50 -12.73 -19.36 -19.68
CA THR A 50 -12.89 -17.92 -19.88
C THR A 50 -13.60 -17.24 -18.71
N THR A 51 -14.66 -17.85 -18.17
CA THR A 51 -15.39 -17.32 -17.01
C THR A 51 -14.48 -17.20 -15.79
N GLY A 52 -13.63 -18.20 -15.53
CA GLY A 52 -12.63 -18.15 -14.46
C GLY A 52 -11.59 -17.06 -14.70
N GLY A 53 -11.13 -16.91 -15.95
CA GLY A 53 -10.22 -15.84 -16.36
C GLY A 53 -10.82 -14.45 -16.11
N THR A 54 -12.09 -14.24 -16.45
CA THR A 54 -12.80 -12.97 -16.21
C THR A 54 -12.85 -12.62 -14.73
N TRP A 55 -13.16 -13.58 -13.84
CA TRP A 55 -13.16 -13.34 -12.41
C TRP A 55 -11.78 -13.02 -11.85
N LEU A 56 -10.73 -13.72 -12.30
CA LEU A 56 -9.35 -13.41 -11.91
C LEU A 56 -8.95 -11.98 -12.34
N PHE A 57 -9.33 -11.57 -13.55
CA PHE A 57 -9.10 -10.20 -14.02
C PHE A 57 -9.89 -9.17 -13.21
N LEU A 58 -11.15 -9.45 -12.84
CA LEU A 58 -11.94 -8.55 -12.01
C LEU A 58 -11.31 -8.39 -10.62
N ILE A 59 -10.93 -9.49 -9.96
CA ILE A 59 -10.27 -9.47 -8.65
C ILE A 59 -8.93 -8.74 -8.74
N GLY A 60 -8.11 -9.06 -9.75
CA GLY A 60 -6.85 -8.38 -10.00
C GLY A 60 -7.02 -6.88 -10.21
N SER A 61 -8.08 -6.45 -10.90
CA SER A 61 -8.40 -5.04 -11.13
C SER A 61 -8.79 -4.31 -9.85
N ILE A 62 -9.58 -4.95 -8.99
CA ILE A 62 -9.95 -4.40 -7.67
C ILE A 62 -8.69 -4.25 -6.80
N LEU A 63 -7.83 -5.27 -6.77
CA LEU A 63 -6.53 -5.22 -6.06
C LEU A 63 -5.62 -4.12 -6.62
N PHE A 64 -5.54 -3.99 -7.94
CA PHE A 64 -4.76 -2.94 -8.58
C PHE A 64 -5.27 -1.54 -8.24
N ALA A 65 -6.60 -1.38 -8.16
CA ALA A 65 -7.24 -0.12 -7.75
C ALA A 65 -7.04 0.23 -6.27
N LEU A 66 -6.64 -0.72 -5.42
CA LEU A 66 -6.29 -0.45 -4.02
C LEU A 66 -4.94 0.30 -3.87
N LYS A 67 -4.07 0.30 -4.90
CA LYS A 67 -2.80 1.05 -4.91
C LYS A 67 -2.94 2.54 -4.54
N PRO A 68 -3.76 3.36 -5.24
CA PRO A 68 -3.95 4.76 -4.89
C PRO A 68 -4.53 4.93 -3.49
N THR A 69 -5.39 4.02 -3.04
CA THR A 69 -5.99 4.04 -1.70
C THR A 69 -4.93 3.88 -0.61
N ILE A 70 -4.03 2.90 -0.75
CA ILE A 70 -2.94 2.67 0.22
C ILE A 70 -1.98 3.87 0.24
N LYS A 71 -1.65 4.43 -0.93
CA LYS A 71 -0.83 5.63 -1.03
C LYS A 71 -1.48 6.83 -0.31
N LEU A 72 -2.77 7.05 -0.54
CA LEU A 72 -3.52 8.14 0.09
C LEU A 72 -3.63 7.96 1.61
N CYS A 73 -3.95 6.75 2.08
CA CYS A 73 -4.00 6.45 3.51
C CYS A 73 -2.65 6.71 4.19
N ARG A 74 -1.55 6.34 3.54
CA ARG A 74 -0.20 6.63 4.04
C ARG A 74 0.06 8.13 4.13
N GLU A 75 -0.26 8.90 3.09
CA GLU A 75 -0.08 10.36 3.09
C GLU A 75 -0.92 11.04 4.18
N ILE A 76 -2.16 10.59 4.41
CA ILE A 76 -3.01 11.09 5.50
C ILE A 76 -2.43 10.73 6.87
N ALA A 77 -1.96 9.48 7.04
CA ALA A 77 -1.38 9.03 8.30
C ALA A 77 -0.13 9.83 8.68
N LEU A 78 0.77 10.08 7.72
CA LEU A 78 1.98 10.90 7.93
C LEU A 78 1.61 12.36 8.28
N ARG A 79 0.72 12.99 7.51
CA ARG A 79 0.27 14.38 7.79
C ARG A 79 -0.31 14.53 9.20
N ARG A 80 -1.06 13.54 9.69
CA ARG A 80 -1.63 13.57 11.05
C ARG A 80 -0.57 13.49 12.15
N MET A 81 0.55 12.80 11.90
CA MET A 81 1.63 12.71 12.85
C MET A 81 2.47 14.00 12.89
N ASP A 82 2.69 14.64 11.74
CA ASP A 82 3.35 15.95 11.67
C ASP A 82 2.58 17.02 12.45
N VAL A 83 1.25 17.13 12.25
CA VAL A 83 0.38 18.09 12.96
C VAL A 83 0.40 17.87 14.48
N ARG A 84 0.55 16.62 14.95
CA ARG A 84 0.60 16.30 16.39
C ARG A 84 1.94 16.73 17.03
N ALA A 85 3.01 16.80 16.26
CA ALA A 85 4.33 17.23 16.73
C ALA A 85 4.42 18.76 16.92
N GLU A 86 3.61 19.54 16.20
CA GLU A 86 3.59 21.02 16.30
C GLU A 86 2.74 21.57 17.46
N LEU A 87 1.87 20.77 18.08
CA LEU A 87 1.02 21.25 19.18
C LEU A 87 1.83 21.40 20.48
N PRO A 88 1.72 22.53 21.22
CA PRO A 88 2.32 22.69 22.53
C PRO A 88 1.77 21.60 23.46
N ARG A 89 2.67 20.84 24.12
CA ARG A 89 2.24 19.88 25.13
C ARG A 89 1.68 20.64 26.34
N PRO A 90 0.52 20.25 26.89
CA PRO A 90 -0.05 20.87 28.07
C PRO A 90 0.82 20.65 29.32
#